data_AF-A0A2N0X812-F1
#
_entry.id   AF-A0A2N0X812-F1
#
_cell.length_a   1.000
_cell.length_b   1.000
_cell.length_c   1.000
_cell.angle_alpha   90.00
_cell.angle_beta   90.00
_cell.angle_gamma   90.00
#
_symmetry.space_group_name_H-M   'P 1'
#
loop_
_entity.id
_entity.type
_entity.pdbx_description
1 polymer ?
#
loop_
_entity_poly.entity_id
_entity_poly.type
_entity_poly.pdbx_seq_one_letter_code
_entity_poly.pdbx_strand_id
1 'polypeptide(L)'
;MTKLVVTLLEEATVFEGADTVYRYDLVPPVLQEPWALGALVEQAQALCEGDRGQAEVQAEEHEEAAAAVTQALRAAGLMGDAGEETGPSAAEEEQKGRVSGSGRRGDPLDVLARPREMPRLRHADGSGEGAWWRAAWLRLTWWHAAMVGVVLAVAGLSWWSLGDGTAVGIAPQSGAEGAPAVSYTEPQAEEGEQRGEEDAAPPAVVHEVGNIRVSTPEGFRTDLAEGVAILTGRDADLRILVSADPLFSVPPGEVLREVAAEVGGDPTLGDLDPSEPPREEGQKMRYREEPGDGSQVQWSTWVESGHHMSVGCHTKSRPTVVQKASCRIVEESVGLR
;
A
#
# COMPACT_ATOMS: atom_id res chain seq x y z
N MET A 1 -23.12 -12.40 18.46
CA MET A 1 -21.88 -12.14 19.18
C MET A 1 -20.79 -12.64 18.29
N THR A 2 -20.09 -11.73 17.62
CA THR A 2 -19.08 -12.07 16.62
C THR A 2 -17.74 -11.73 17.22
N LYS A 3 -17.00 -12.77 17.59
CA LYS A 3 -15.66 -12.66 18.16
C LYS A 3 -14.72 -12.11 17.09
N LEU A 4 -13.86 -11.15 17.45
CA LEU A 4 -12.82 -10.64 16.56
C LEU A 4 -11.54 -11.47 16.77
N VAL A 5 -11.01 -12.09 15.73
CA VAL A 5 -9.71 -12.77 15.76
C VAL A 5 -8.72 -11.94 14.95
N VAL A 6 -7.61 -11.57 15.57
CA VAL A 6 -6.52 -10.83 14.95
C VAL A 6 -5.35 -11.77 14.76
N THR A 7 -5.08 -12.17 13.52
CA THR A 7 -4.02 -13.12 13.17
C THR A 7 -2.84 -12.37 12.58
N LEU A 8 -1.68 -12.48 13.22
CA LEU A 8 -0.44 -11.86 12.77
C LEU A 8 0.33 -12.85 11.88
N LEU A 9 0.35 -12.59 10.57
CA LEU A 9 1.14 -13.33 9.59
C LEU A 9 2.40 -12.54 9.23
N GLU A 10 3.35 -13.19 8.57
CA GLU A 10 4.60 -12.55 8.11
C GLU A 10 4.32 -11.36 7.17
N GLU A 11 3.38 -11.53 6.23
CA GLU A 11 3.09 -10.56 5.17
C GLU A 11 1.82 -9.74 5.40
N ALA A 12 0.98 -10.09 6.39
CA ALA A 12 -0.22 -9.31 6.71
C ALA A 12 -0.72 -9.53 8.13
N THR A 13 -1.46 -8.56 8.67
CA THR A 13 -2.35 -8.82 9.81
C THR A 13 -3.79 -8.98 9.30
N VAL A 14 -4.43 -10.06 9.70
CA VAL A 14 -5.81 -10.39 9.33
C VAL A 14 -6.72 -10.14 10.51
N PHE A 15 -7.83 -9.45 10.27
CA PHE A 15 -8.88 -9.21 11.25
C PHE A 15 -10.12 -9.98 10.81
N GLU A 16 -10.55 -10.97 11.59
CA GLU A 16 -11.71 -11.80 11.30
C GLU A 16 -12.82 -11.52 12.32
N GLY A 17 -13.87 -10.83 11.92
CA GLY A 17 -15.03 -10.51 12.74
C GLY A 17 -16.33 -10.72 11.98
N ALA A 18 -17.19 -9.69 11.93
CA ALA A 18 -18.35 -9.70 11.03
C ALA A 18 -17.92 -9.69 9.56
N ASP A 19 -16.84 -8.97 9.28
CA ASP A 19 -16.13 -8.95 8.01
C ASP A 19 -14.66 -9.36 8.22
N THR A 20 -14.01 -9.81 7.15
CA THR A 20 -12.58 -10.11 7.14
C THR A 20 -11.82 -8.98 6.47
N VAL A 21 -10.84 -8.40 7.17
CA VAL A 21 -9.99 -7.33 6.65
C VAL A 21 -8.52 -7.75 6.70
N TYR A 22 -7.82 -7.58 5.58
CA TYR A 22 -6.38 -7.83 5.47
C TYR A 22 -5.62 -6.51 5.48
N ARG A 23 -4.62 -6.39 6.36
CA ARG A 23 -3.76 -5.21 6.49
C ARG A 23 -2.30 -5.60 6.28
N TYR A 24 -1.83 -5.38 5.05
CA TYR A 24 -0.45 -5.63 4.63
C TYR A 24 0.52 -4.56 5.17
N ASP A 25 0.00 -3.42 5.61
CA ASP A 25 0.77 -2.35 6.24
C ASP A 25 0.99 -2.56 7.75
N LEU A 26 0.26 -3.51 8.36
CA LEU A 26 0.32 -3.84 9.78
C LEU A 26 1.02 -5.17 10.04
N VAL A 27 2.14 -5.43 9.37
CA VAL A 27 2.93 -6.65 9.58
C VAL A 27 3.71 -6.62 10.91
N PRO A 28 4.08 -7.78 11.48
CA PRO A 28 4.76 -7.87 12.78
C PRO A 28 5.98 -6.96 12.97
N PRO A 29 6.88 -6.76 11.98
CA PRO A 29 7.97 -5.81 12.10
C PRO A 29 7.50 -4.36 12.26
N VAL A 30 6.41 -3.99 11.58
CA VAL A 30 5.84 -2.64 11.60
C VAL A 30 5.03 -2.39 12.88
N LEU A 31 4.46 -3.44 13.49
CA LEU A 31 3.72 -3.36 14.75
C LEU A 31 4.57 -2.95 15.96
N GLN A 32 5.89 -2.84 15.82
CA GLN A 32 6.77 -2.24 16.83
C GLN A 32 6.75 -0.69 16.80
N GLU A 33 6.24 -0.09 15.73
CA GLU A 33 6.14 1.36 15.60
C GLU A 33 4.90 1.92 16.33
N PRO A 34 5.01 3.08 17.02
CA PRO A 34 3.90 3.62 17.83
C PRO A 34 2.61 3.92 17.05
N TRP A 35 2.74 4.27 15.77
CA TRP A 35 1.58 4.58 14.92
C TRP A 35 0.82 3.32 14.50
N ALA A 36 1.52 2.19 14.32
CA ALA A 36 0.96 0.96 13.78
C ALA A 36 0.01 0.30 14.78
N LEU A 37 0.35 0.30 16.07
CA LEU A 37 -0.54 -0.17 17.13
C LEU A 37 -1.82 0.68 17.25
N GLY A 38 -1.71 1.99 17.02
CA GLY A 38 -2.88 2.88 16.99
C GLY A 38 -3.82 2.54 15.84
N ALA A 39 -3.28 2.42 14.63
CA ALA A 39 -4.04 2.05 13.43
C ALA A 39 -4.66 0.65 13.54
N LEU A 40 -3.97 -0.30 14.17
CA LEU A 40 -4.48 -1.63 14.48
C LEU A 40 -5.69 -1.58 15.42
N VAL A 41 -5.59 -0.79 16.50
CA VAL A 41 -6.69 -0.62 17.46
C VAL A 41 -7.89 0.02 16.80
N GLU A 42 -7.70 1.05 15.98
CA GLU A 42 -8.78 1.71 15.23
C GLU A 42 -9.51 0.73 14.30
N GLN A 43 -8.76 -0.10 13.56
CA GLN A 43 -9.33 -1.15 12.71
C GLN A 43 -10.15 -2.15 13.53
N ALA A 44 -9.61 -2.61 14.65
CA ALA A 44 -10.29 -3.54 15.54
C ALA A 44 -11.57 -2.92 16.14
N GLN A 45 -11.55 -1.63 16.50
CA GLN A 45 -12.72 -0.92 17.00
C GLN A 45 -13.82 -0.80 15.95
N ALA A 46 -13.44 -0.50 14.70
CA ALA A 46 -14.38 -0.40 13.59
C ALA A 46 -15.12 -1.73 13.36
N LEU A 47 -14.40 -2.85 13.45
CA LEU A 47 -14.98 -4.20 13.26
C LEU A 47 -15.78 -4.71 14.45
N CYS A 48 -15.61 -4.11 15.64
CA CYS A 48 -16.27 -4.57 16.85
C CYS A 48 -17.69 -4.01 17.08
N GLU A 49 -18.28 -3.18 16.20
CA GLU A 49 -19.68 -2.64 16.21
C GLU A 49 -20.48 -2.65 17.54
N GLY A 50 -19.86 -2.33 18.69
CA GLY A 50 -20.48 -2.33 20.02
C GLY A 50 -20.26 -3.56 20.91
N ASP A 51 -19.73 -4.68 20.41
CA ASP A 51 -19.39 -5.90 21.17
C ASP A 51 -17.93 -5.84 21.66
N ARG A 52 -17.67 -4.93 22.61
CA ARG A 52 -16.32 -4.71 23.18
C ARG A 52 -15.95 -5.83 24.15
N GLY A 53 -14.70 -6.32 24.06
CA GLY A 53 -14.13 -7.29 25.01
C GLY A 53 -13.94 -8.71 24.47
N GLN A 54 -14.14 -8.95 23.18
CA GLN A 54 -14.04 -10.28 22.55
C GLN A 54 -12.92 -10.40 21.49
N ALA A 55 -11.96 -9.49 21.45
CA ALA A 55 -10.82 -9.66 20.57
C ALA A 55 -9.89 -10.78 21.08
N GLU A 56 -9.38 -11.62 20.19
CA GLU A 56 -8.30 -12.58 20.41
C GLU A 56 -7.15 -12.29 19.45
N VAL A 57 -5.91 -12.47 19.90
CA VAL A 57 -4.72 -12.29 19.07
C VAL A 57 -4.04 -13.65 18.89
N GLN A 58 -3.75 -14.01 17.65
CA GLN A 58 -3.06 -15.25 17.27
C GLN A 58 -1.79 -14.91 16.49
N ALA A 59 -0.68 -15.55 16.85
CA ALA A 59 0.59 -15.45 16.12
C ALA A 59 1.38 -16.75 16.31
N GLU A 60 1.95 -17.29 15.23
CA GLU A 60 2.74 -18.52 15.28
C GLU A 60 4.23 -18.24 15.57
N GLU A 61 4.81 -17.20 14.97
CA GLU A 61 6.26 -16.90 15.06
C GLU A 61 6.57 -15.53 15.68
N HIS A 62 5.54 -14.70 15.92
CA HIS A 62 5.68 -13.28 16.27
C HIS A 62 5.14 -12.95 17.68
N GLU A 63 5.58 -13.68 18.69
CA GLU A 63 5.11 -13.54 20.08
C GLU A 63 5.28 -12.12 20.64
N GLU A 64 6.36 -11.41 20.30
CA GLU A 64 6.61 -10.04 20.78
C GLU A 64 5.59 -9.04 20.19
N ALA A 65 5.34 -9.13 18.89
CA ALA A 65 4.31 -8.33 18.23
C ALA A 65 2.91 -8.69 18.77
N ALA A 66 2.64 -9.99 18.97
CA ALA A 66 1.39 -10.46 19.54
C ALA A 66 1.16 -9.92 20.97
N ALA A 67 2.20 -9.86 21.80
CA ALA A 67 2.13 -9.30 23.14
C ALA A 67 1.83 -7.79 23.11
N ALA A 68 2.50 -7.04 22.22
CA ALA A 68 2.27 -5.61 22.04
C ALA A 68 0.84 -5.31 21.56
N VAL A 69 0.37 -6.07 20.56
CA VAL A 69 -1.00 -5.98 20.05
C VAL A 69 -2.03 -6.34 21.11
N THR A 70 -1.82 -7.43 21.84
CA THR A 70 -2.68 -7.86 22.96
C THR A 70 -2.78 -6.76 24.01
N GLN A 71 -1.66 -6.13 24.37
CA GLN A 71 -1.64 -5.03 25.32
C GLN A 71 -2.39 -3.81 24.80
N ALA A 72 -2.20 -3.44 23.53
CA ALA A 72 -2.88 -2.31 22.91
C ALA A 72 -4.40 -2.52 22.84
N LEU A 73 -4.85 -3.70 22.41
CA LEU A 73 -6.27 -4.05 22.35
C LEU A 73 -6.91 -4.12 23.76
N ARG A 74 -6.18 -4.63 24.76
CA ARG A 74 -6.65 -4.60 26.16
C ARG A 74 -6.76 -3.17 26.68
N ALA A 75 -5.77 -2.32 26.43
CA ALA A 75 -5.82 -0.90 26.82
C ALA A 75 -7.00 -0.16 26.17
N ALA A 76 -7.39 -0.57 24.96
CA ALA A 76 -8.56 -0.08 24.24
C ALA A 76 -9.90 -0.67 24.71
N GLY A 77 -9.89 -1.62 25.67
CA GLY A 77 -11.08 -2.32 26.16
C GLY A 77 -11.68 -3.31 25.15
N LEU A 78 -10.91 -3.73 24.14
CA LEU A 78 -11.35 -4.67 23.11
C LEU A 78 -11.09 -6.13 23.49
N MET A 79 -10.20 -6.38 24.45
CA MET A 79 -9.97 -7.71 25.03
C MET A 79 -10.42 -7.70 26.50
N GLY A 80 -11.16 -8.73 26.91
CA GLY A 80 -11.43 -8.99 28.31
C GLY A 80 -10.15 -9.31 29.09
N ASP A 81 -10.18 -9.05 30.40
CA ASP A 81 -9.15 -9.62 31.27
C ASP A 81 -9.31 -11.15 31.26
N ALA A 82 -8.25 -11.84 30.88
CA ALA A 82 -8.22 -13.29 30.96
C ALA A 82 -8.19 -13.70 32.44
N GLY A 83 -9.38 -13.83 33.03
CA GLY A 83 -9.54 -14.39 34.37
C GLY A 83 -10.58 -13.70 35.25
N GLU A 84 -11.86 -13.83 34.91
CA GLU A 84 -12.81 -14.35 35.90
C GLU A 84 -13.95 -15.04 35.15
N GLU A 85 -13.86 -16.37 35.04
CA GLU A 85 -14.97 -17.22 34.64
C GLU A 85 -16.13 -16.99 35.62
N THR A 86 -17.07 -16.13 35.24
CA THR A 86 -18.38 -16.07 35.89
C THR A 86 -19.19 -17.26 35.39
N GLY A 87 -18.99 -18.40 36.07
CA GLY A 87 -19.95 -19.50 36.13
C GLY A 87 -21.25 -19.06 36.83
N PRO A 88 -22.36 -19.78 36.62
CA PRO A 88 -23.66 -19.18 36.38
C PRO A 88 -24.52 -18.93 37.63
N SER A 89 -25.39 -17.93 37.48
CA SER A 89 -26.73 -17.75 38.07
C SER A 89 -27.22 -18.82 39.06
N ALA A 90 -27.46 -18.39 40.30
CA ALA A 90 -28.54 -18.93 41.11
C ALA A 90 -29.10 -17.86 42.07
N ALA A 91 -30.38 -17.54 41.82
CA ALA A 91 -31.41 -17.16 42.78
C ALA A 91 -31.32 -15.82 43.51
N GLU A 92 -32.29 -14.98 43.16
CA GLU A 92 -33.00 -14.03 44.01
C GLU A 92 -33.11 -14.50 45.47
N GLU A 93 -32.91 -13.58 46.42
CA GLU A 93 -33.88 -13.41 47.51
C GLU A 93 -33.79 -12.00 48.13
N GLU A 94 -34.96 -11.35 48.14
CA GLU A 94 -35.25 -10.11 48.84
C GLU A 94 -34.99 -10.22 50.34
N GLN A 95 -34.37 -9.20 50.97
CA GLN A 95 -34.89 -8.71 52.26
C GLN A 95 -34.47 -7.28 52.62
N LYS A 96 -35.36 -6.36 52.27
CA LYS A 96 -35.89 -5.21 53.04
C LYS A 96 -35.32 -5.02 54.46
N GLY A 97 -34.71 -3.86 54.76
CA GLY A 97 -34.30 -3.53 56.13
C GLY A 97 -33.72 -2.14 56.42
N ARG A 98 -34.55 -1.09 56.33
CA ARG A 98 -34.64 0.07 57.24
C ARG A 98 -33.36 0.81 57.71
N VAL A 99 -33.22 2.04 57.21
CA VAL A 99 -32.88 3.32 57.90
C VAL A 99 -32.27 3.26 59.31
N SER A 100 -31.02 3.72 59.42
CA SER A 100 -30.43 4.57 60.49
C SER A 100 -29.00 4.89 60.05
N GLY A 101 -28.46 6.09 59.94
CA GLY A 101 -28.54 7.22 60.86
C GLY A 101 -27.13 7.50 61.43
N SER A 102 -26.59 8.68 61.11
CA SER A 102 -25.42 9.36 61.71
C SER A 102 -24.02 9.08 61.15
N GLY A 103 -23.33 10.18 60.84
CA GLY A 103 -22.07 10.22 60.13
C GLY A 103 -20.82 10.22 61.00
N ARG A 104 -19.67 10.20 60.33
CA ARG A 104 -18.53 11.08 60.66
C ARG A 104 -17.53 11.17 59.52
N ARG A 105 -16.97 12.36 59.47
CA ARG A 105 -15.96 12.93 58.58
C ARG A 105 -14.58 12.29 58.79
N GLY A 106 -13.85 12.06 57.71
CA GLY A 106 -12.42 11.74 57.72
C GLY A 106 -11.89 11.46 56.32
N ASP A 107 -11.02 12.34 55.84
CA ASP A 107 -10.25 12.32 54.59
C ASP A 107 -8.80 12.67 55.03
N PRO A 108 -7.72 12.48 54.25
CA PRO A 108 -7.19 11.33 53.52
C PRO A 108 -5.73 10.97 54.00
N LEU A 109 -5.08 10.02 53.30
CA LEU A 109 -3.61 9.72 53.24
C LEU A 109 -3.02 8.69 54.24
N ASP A 110 -2.69 7.50 53.70
CA ASP A 110 -1.51 6.68 54.09
C ASP A 110 -1.19 5.73 52.91
N VAL A 111 -0.13 5.98 52.14
CA VAL A 111 1.27 5.52 52.31
C VAL A 111 1.58 4.15 51.68
N LEU A 112 2.49 4.26 50.71
CA LEU A 112 3.30 3.28 49.98
C LEU A 112 3.78 2.06 50.79
N ALA A 113 3.61 0.84 50.25
CA ALA A 113 4.58 -0.27 50.39
C ALA A 113 4.31 -1.45 49.42
N ARG A 114 5.35 -1.80 48.64
CA ARG A 114 5.60 -2.98 47.78
C ARG A 114 5.44 -4.33 48.52
N PRO A 115 5.26 -5.52 47.86
CA PRO A 115 6.31 -6.14 47.01
C PRO A 115 5.88 -6.96 45.78
N ARG A 116 6.89 -7.16 44.91
CA ARG A 116 6.94 -8.07 43.76
C ARG A 116 6.82 -9.53 44.22
N GLU A 117 5.95 -10.30 43.58
CA GLU A 117 6.03 -11.77 43.58
C GLU A 117 6.00 -12.30 42.13
N MET A 118 7.07 -13.01 41.76
CA MET A 118 7.13 -13.88 40.58
C MET A 118 6.55 -15.25 40.93
N PRO A 119 5.82 -15.90 40.00
CA PRO A 119 5.74 -17.35 39.99
C PRO A 119 6.28 -17.95 38.68
N ARG A 120 7.45 -18.57 38.82
CA ARG A 120 7.86 -19.90 38.35
C ARG A 120 7.28 -20.43 37.02
N LEU A 121 8.19 -20.55 36.06
CA LEU A 121 8.20 -21.51 34.95
C LEU A 121 7.71 -22.90 35.38
N ARG A 122 6.76 -23.45 34.62
CA ARG A 122 6.45 -24.88 34.63
C ARG A 122 6.34 -25.37 33.18
N HIS A 123 7.27 -26.22 32.78
CA HIS A 123 7.18 -27.02 31.57
C HIS A 123 5.94 -27.92 31.61
N ALA A 124 5.19 -27.93 30.51
CA ALA A 124 4.37 -29.05 30.10
C ALA A 124 4.65 -29.31 28.62
N ASP A 125 5.40 -30.39 28.41
CA ASP A 125 5.59 -31.13 27.17
C ASP A 125 4.29 -31.84 26.78
N GLY A 126 4.06 -32.07 25.48
CA GLY A 126 3.06 -33.04 25.02
C GLY A 126 2.16 -32.63 23.85
N SER A 127 2.69 -32.82 22.64
CA SER A 127 2.04 -33.50 21.49
C SER A 127 0.59 -33.14 21.12
N GLY A 128 0.45 -32.47 19.97
CA GLY A 128 -0.81 -32.31 19.23
C GLY A 128 -0.60 -32.14 17.73
N GLU A 129 0.41 -32.80 17.17
CA GLU A 129 0.62 -32.87 15.72
C GLU A 129 -0.59 -33.55 15.05
N GLY A 130 -1.21 -32.89 14.06
CA GLY A 130 -1.91 -33.57 12.98
C GLY A 130 -3.43 -33.47 12.86
N ALA A 131 -4.12 -32.49 13.48
CA ALA A 131 -5.59 -32.48 13.51
C ALA A 131 -6.30 -31.25 12.91
N TRP A 132 -5.64 -30.36 12.16
CA TRP A 132 -6.30 -29.14 11.63
C TRP A 132 -6.46 -29.08 10.10
N TRP A 133 -5.73 -29.87 9.31
CA TRP A 133 -5.80 -29.87 7.83
C TRP A 133 -7.08 -30.48 7.24
N ARG A 134 -7.99 -31.06 8.05
CA ARG A 134 -9.22 -31.71 7.57
C ARG A 134 -10.48 -30.84 7.65
N ALA A 135 -10.39 -29.62 8.18
CA ALA A 135 -11.56 -28.75 8.38
C ALA A 135 -11.73 -27.64 7.31
N ALA A 136 -10.73 -27.38 6.47
CA ALA A 136 -10.77 -26.28 5.49
C ALA A 136 -11.24 -26.66 4.07
N TRP A 137 -11.49 -27.94 3.78
CA TRP A 137 -11.73 -28.45 2.40
C TRP A 137 -13.19 -28.63 1.98
N LEU A 138 -14.15 -27.97 2.63
CA LEU A 138 -15.57 -28.06 2.26
C LEU A 138 -16.22 -26.70 1.98
N ARG A 139 -15.60 -25.90 1.11
CA ARG A 139 -16.30 -24.88 0.28
C ARG A 139 -15.78 -24.82 -1.15
N LEU A 140 -15.62 -25.99 -1.78
CA LEU A 140 -15.48 -26.10 -3.24
C LEU A 140 -16.84 -25.78 -3.89
N THR A 141 -17.06 -24.50 -4.19
CA THR A 141 -18.25 -24.04 -4.91
C THR A 141 -18.21 -24.49 -6.38
N TRP A 142 -19.39 -24.66 -7.01
CA TRP A 142 -19.53 -25.11 -8.41
C TRP A 142 -18.72 -24.27 -9.42
N TRP A 143 -18.40 -23.03 -9.05
CA TRP A 143 -17.58 -22.10 -9.80
C TRP A 143 -16.14 -22.60 -9.99
N HIS A 144 -15.56 -23.28 -9.01
CA HIS A 144 -14.21 -23.86 -9.11
C HIS A 144 -14.16 -25.02 -10.11
N ALA A 145 -15.23 -25.82 -10.19
CA ALA A 145 -15.34 -26.88 -11.18
C ALA A 145 -15.44 -26.31 -12.61
N ALA A 146 -16.13 -25.18 -12.79
CA ALA A 146 -16.19 -24.47 -14.07
C ALA A 146 -14.81 -23.91 -14.46
N MET A 147 -14.06 -23.35 -13.51
CA MET A 147 -12.73 -22.78 -13.77
C MET A 147 -11.71 -23.85 -14.19
N VAL A 148 -11.68 -25.00 -13.50
CA VAL A 148 -10.79 -26.13 -13.86
C VAL A 148 -11.12 -26.67 -15.26
N GLY A 149 -12.40 -26.73 -15.63
CA GLY A 149 -12.81 -27.13 -16.98
C GLY A 149 -12.28 -26.21 -18.07
N VAL A 150 -12.32 -24.89 -17.84
CA VAL A 150 -11.78 -23.89 -18.78
C VAL A 150 -10.26 -24.01 -18.89
N VAL A 151 -9.54 -24.14 -17.77
CA VAL A 151 -8.08 -24.28 -17.77
C VAL A 151 -7.62 -25.51 -18.55
N LEU A 152 -8.30 -26.65 -18.37
CA LEU A 152 -7.98 -27.87 -19.12
C LEU A 152 -8.31 -27.75 -20.61
N ALA A 153 -9.38 -27.03 -20.98
CA ALA A 153 -9.72 -26.78 -22.36
C ALA A 153 -8.68 -25.87 -23.06
N VAL A 154 -8.23 -24.81 -22.39
CA VAL A 154 -7.20 -23.90 -22.90
C VAL A 154 -5.87 -24.63 -23.04
N ALA A 155 -5.44 -25.38 -22.03
CA ALA A 155 -4.21 -26.16 -22.08
C ALA A 155 -4.22 -27.24 -23.20
N GLY A 156 -5.36 -27.89 -23.41
CA GLY A 156 -5.54 -28.85 -24.50
C GLY A 156 -5.47 -28.22 -25.89
N LEU A 157 -5.96 -26.99 -26.06
CA LEU A 157 -5.91 -26.26 -27.32
C LEU A 157 -4.53 -25.66 -27.61
N SER A 158 -3.78 -25.24 -26.59
CA SER A 158 -2.43 -24.69 -26.73
C SER A 158 -1.39 -25.73 -27.18
N TRP A 159 -1.58 -27.02 -26.88
CA TRP A 159 -0.65 -28.07 -27.29
C TRP A 159 -0.75 -28.43 -28.79
N TRP A 160 -1.83 -28.04 -29.48
CA TRP A 160 -2.07 -28.43 -30.87
C TRP A 160 -1.50 -27.46 -31.93
N SER A 161 -0.86 -26.37 -31.49
CA SER A 161 -0.42 -25.26 -32.37
C SER A 161 1.08 -25.28 -32.73
N LEU A 162 1.91 -26.11 -32.08
CA LEU A 162 3.33 -26.22 -32.42
C LEU A 162 3.58 -27.44 -33.33
N GLY A 163 3.19 -27.29 -34.59
CA GLY A 163 3.59 -28.14 -35.70
C GLY A 163 4.06 -27.27 -36.87
N ASP A 164 5.38 -27.32 -37.12
CA ASP A 164 6.10 -26.93 -38.34
C ASP A 164 6.28 -25.43 -38.65
N GLY A 165 7.39 -24.88 -38.15
CA GLY A 165 7.99 -23.62 -38.60
C GLY A 165 9.41 -23.83 -39.13
N THR A 166 9.56 -23.66 -40.43
CA THR A 166 10.75 -23.88 -41.28
C THR A 166 11.94 -22.97 -40.97
N ALA A 167 13.14 -23.54 -41.09
CA ALA A 167 14.42 -22.84 -41.01
C ALA A 167 14.60 -21.86 -42.19
N VAL A 168 14.92 -20.59 -41.90
CA VAL A 168 15.43 -19.63 -42.88
C VAL A 168 16.93 -19.45 -42.63
N GLY A 169 17.73 -20.05 -43.50
CA GLY A 169 19.19 -19.91 -43.55
C GLY A 169 19.62 -18.72 -44.44
N ILE A 170 20.27 -17.76 -43.79
CA ILE A 170 21.41 -16.90 -44.19
C ILE A 170 21.70 -16.73 -45.69
N ALA A 171 21.77 -15.47 -46.14
CA ALA A 171 22.68 -15.02 -47.20
C ALA A 171 23.59 -13.88 -46.67
N PRO A 172 24.93 -13.94 -46.83
CA PRO A 172 25.83 -12.88 -46.40
C PRO A 172 26.02 -11.83 -47.50
N GLN A 173 26.06 -10.55 -47.12
CA GLN A 173 26.54 -9.47 -47.98
C GLN A 173 27.96 -9.10 -47.57
N SER A 174 28.86 -9.13 -48.55
CA SER A 174 30.26 -8.70 -48.46
C SER A 174 30.43 -7.50 -49.40
N GLY A 175 31.13 -6.46 -48.94
CA GLY A 175 31.52 -5.35 -49.82
C GLY A 175 32.07 -4.12 -49.09
N ALA A 176 33.41 -4.09 -48.94
CA ALA A 176 34.36 -2.95 -49.01
C ALA A 176 33.95 -1.59 -48.40
N GLU A 177 34.64 -1.09 -47.36
CA GLU A 177 35.98 -0.46 -47.37
C GLU A 177 36.02 0.96 -47.97
N GLY A 178 36.36 1.95 -47.13
CA GLY A 178 36.66 3.32 -47.55
C GLY A 178 36.54 4.38 -46.46
N ALA A 179 37.56 4.54 -45.63
CA ALA A 179 37.88 5.80 -44.95
C ALA A 179 38.85 6.62 -45.84
N PRO A 180 38.95 7.96 -45.72
CA PRO A 180 39.65 8.57 -44.58
C PRO A 180 39.08 9.90 -44.05
N ALA A 181 39.65 10.31 -42.92
CA ALA A 181 39.37 11.51 -42.12
C ALA A 181 39.86 12.83 -42.74
N VAL A 182 39.28 13.97 -42.32
CA VAL A 182 40.03 15.18 -41.87
C VAL A 182 39.18 16.02 -40.90
N SER A 183 39.81 16.43 -39.80
CA SER A 183 39.38 17.47 -38.84
C SER A 183 39.61 18.90 -39.37
N TYR A 184 39.12 19.91 -38.64
CA TYR A 184 39.59 21.32 -38.43
C TYR A 184 38.35 22.22 -38.26
N THR A 185 37.97 22.65 -37.05
CA THR A 185 38.50 23.74 -36.20
C THR A 185 37.61 24.98 -36.25
N GLU A 186 37.14 25.31 -35.05
CA GLU A 186 36.41 26.49 -34.57
C GLU A 186 37.05 27.85 -34.92
N PRO A 187 36.27 28.92 -34.95
CA PRO A 187 36.58 30.02 -34.05
C PRO A 187 35.37 30.54 -33.25
N GLN A 188 35.63 30.64 -31.95
CA GLN A 188 34.94 31.36 -30.91
C GLN A 188 34.81 32.86 -31.27
N ALA A 189 33.63 33.42 -31.10
CA ALA A 189 33.44 34.86 -30.91
C ALA A 189 32.48 35.05 -29.73
N GLU A 190 33.04 35.55 -28.64
CA GLU A 190 32.35 36.01 -27.45
C GLU A 190 31.54 37.26 -27.79
N GLU A 191 30.25 37.22 -27.49
CA GLU A 191 29.45 38.41 -27.28
C GLU A 191 28.54 38.11 -26.08
N GLY A 192 29.08 38.43 -24.89
CA GLY A 192 28.26 38.57 -23.70
C GLY A 192 27.50 39.88 -23.79
N GLU A 193 26.18 39.83 -23.64
CA GLU A 193 25.48 40.64 -22.64
C GLU A 193 24.02 40.14 -22.49
N GLN A 194 23.70 39.73 -21.27
CA GLN A 194 22.35 39.67 -20.65
C GLN A 194 21.33 38.70 -21.26
N ARG A 195 21.56 37.39 -21.06
CA ARG A 195 20.42 36.52 -20.74
C ARG A 195 19.99 36.92 -19.33
N GLY A 196 18.81 37.53 -19.24
CA GLY A 196 18.21 37.93 -17.98
C GLY A 196 18.27 36.77 -16.99
N GLU A 197 18.45 37.15 -15.73
CA GLU A 197 18.27 36.29 -14.55
C GLU A 197 16.94 35.55 -14.72
N GLU A 198 17.03 34.36 -15.32
CA GLU A 198 15.92 33.43 -15.50
C GLU A 198 15.69 32.91 -14.10
N ASP A 199 14.64 33.47 -13.48
CA ASP A 199 14.07 33.14 -12.17
C ASP A 199 14.57 31.76 -11.72
N ALA A 200 15.61 31.75 -10.87
CA ALA A 200 16.39 30.55 -10.61
C ALA A 200 15.44 29.47 -10.12
N ALA A 201 15.22 28.45 -10.96
CA ALA A 201 14.38 27.32 -10.61
C ALA A 201 14.80 26.82 -9.22
N PRO A 202 13.86 26.55 -8.31
CA PRO A 202 14.19 26.11 -6.96
C PRO A 202 15.14 24.90 -7.06
N PRO A 203 16.10 24.76 -6.13
CA PRO A 203 17.11 23.71 -6.21
C PRO A 203 16.42 22.35 -6.31
N ALA A 204 16.52 21.75 -7.49
CA ALA A 204 15.94 20.45 -7.77
C ALA A 204 16.92 19.37 -7.31
N VAL A 205 16.43 18.43 -6.49
CA VAL A 205 17.19 17.27 -6.02
C VAL A 205 16.89 16.11 -6.96
N VAL A 206 17.94 15.54 -7.54
CA VAL A 206 17.83 14.35 -8.40
C VAL A 206 17.80 13.09 -7.53
N HIS A 207 16.82 12.23 -7.80
CA HIS A 207 16.65 10.91 -7.22
C HIS A 207 16.89 9.85 -8.29
N GLU A 208 17.62 8.81 -7.94
CA GLU A 208 17.78 7.61 -8.77
C GLU A 208 17.27 6.41 -7.98
N VAL A 209 16.17 5.82 -8.42
CA VAL A 209 15.46 4.76 -7.70
C VAL A 209 15.03 3.69 -8.70
N GLY A 210 15.59 2.48 -8.55
CA GLY A 210 15.45 1.43 -9.55
C GLY A 210 16.05 1.83 -10.91
N ASN A 211 15.24 1.76 -11.97
CA ASN A 211 15.57 2.24 -13.32
C ASN A 211 15.11 3.68 -13.58
N ILE A 212 14.50 4.35 -12.60
CA ILE A 212 13.92 5.69 -12.74
C ILE A 212 14.91 6.73 -12.22
N ARG A 213 15.12 7.80 -13.00
CA ARG A 213 15.76 9.04 -12.57
C ARG A 213 14.72 10.16 -12.62
N VAL A 214 14.63 10.96 -11.56
CA VAL A 214 13.64 12.04 -11.47
C VAL A 214 14.10 13.15 -10.55
N SER A 215 13.61 14.38 -10.73
CA SER A 215 13.94 15.53 -9.89
C SER A 215 12.74 16.01 -9.07
N THR A 216 12.98 16.47 -7.85
CA THR A 216 11.97 17.06 -6.97
C THR A 216 12.44 18.39 -6.38
N PRO A 217 11.54 19.20 -5.79
CA PRO A 217 11.96 20.20 -4.82
C PRO A 217 12.77 19.61 -3.66
N GLU A 218 13.48 20.47 -2.94
CA GLU A 218 14.19 20.10 -1.72
C GLU A 218 13.26 19.49 -0.65
N GLY A 219 13.79 18.52 0.11
CA GLY A 219 13.08 17.90 1.24
C GLY A 219 12.14 16.75 0.87
N PHE A 220 12.08 16.35 -0.40
CA PHE A 220 11.48 15.08 -0.79
C PHE A 220 12.42 13.91 -0.51
N ARG A 221 11.82 12.77 -0.17
CA ARG A 221 12.46 11.46 -0.06
C ARG A 221 11.77 10.52 -1.02
N THR A 222 12.51 9.54 -1.50
CA THR A 222 11.99 8.55 -2.44
C THR A 222 12.12 7.15 -1.84
N ASP A 223 11.07 6.36 -2.02
CA ASP A 223 11.04 4.93 -1.72
C ASP A 223 10.63 4.15 -2.98
N LEU A 224 10.92 2.86 -3.04
CA LEU A 224 10.52 1.97 -4.14
C LEU A 224 9.66 0.83 -3.58
N ALA A 225 8.39 0.82 -3.96
CA ALA A 225 7.47 -0.24 -3.61
C ALA A 225 6.87 -0.81 -4.90
N GLU A 226 7.01 -2.12 -5.11
CA GLU A 226 6.40 -2.83 -6.24
C GLU A 226 6.67 -2.22 -7.63
N GLY A 227 7.87 -1.66 -7.84
CA GLY A 227 8.24 -1.03 -9.11
C GLY A 227 7.77 0.42 -9.27
N VAL A 228 7.05 0.96 -8.28
CA VAL A 228 6.62 2.36 -8.22
C VAL A 228 7.52 3.15 -7.28
N ALA A 229 8.15 4.20 -7.80
CA ALA A 229 8.87 5.16 -6.99
C ALA A 229 7.87 6.11 -6.31
N ILE A 230 7.89 6.15 -4.98
CA ILE A 230 7.01 6.97 -4.15
C ILE A 230 7.81 8.14 -3.59
N LEU A 231 7.52 9.36 -4.03
CA LEU A 231 8.16 10.57 -3.58
C LEU A 231 7.30 11.28 -2.53
N THR A 232 7.85 11.47 -1.33
CA THR A 232 7.18 12.08 -0.18
C THR A 232 7.95 13.30 0.32
N GLY A 233 7.27 14.43 0.50
CA GLY A 233 7.88 15.70 0.89
C GLY A 233 7.55 16.14 2.32
N ARG A 234 7.74 17.43 2.59
CA ARG A 234 7.30 18.07 3.85
C ARG A 234 5.78 18.20 3.95
N ASP A 235 5.10 18.23 2.82
CA ASP A 235 3.64 18.24 2.74
C ASP A 235 3.13 16.80 2.90
N ALA A 236 2.50 16.50 4.04
CA ALA A 236 1.96 15.18 4.35
C ALA A 236 0.71 14.83 3.51
N ASP A 237 0.13 15.82 2.84
CA ASP A 237 -1.05 15.66 1.99
C ASP A 237 -0.67 15.54 0.51
N LEU A 238 0.63 15.48 0.18
CA LEU A 238 1.14 15.25 -1.17
C LEU A 238 2.03 14.02 -1.23
N ARG A 239 1.69 13.10 -2.15
CA ARG A 239 2.56 12.00 -2.56
C ARG A 239 2.63 11.97 -4.08
N ILE A 240 3.80 11.67 -4.62
CA ILE A 240 3.99 11.56 -6.06
C ILE A 240 4.40 10.13 -6.37
N LEU A 241 3.63 9.46 -7.22
CA LEU A 241 3.85 8.09 -7.67
C LEU A 241 4.48 8.15 -9.05
N VAL A 242 5.54 7.37 -9.30
CA VAL A 242 6.20 7.33 -10.59
C VAL A 242 6.49 5.88 -10.97
N SER A 243 6.03 5.44 -12.14
CA SER A 243 6.37 4.13 -12.71
C SER A 243 6.97 4.26 -14.11
N ALA A 244 7.74 3.24 -14.49
CA ALA A 244 8.34 3.09 -15.81
C ALA A 244 8.27 1.61 -16.21
N ASP A 245 7.11 1.21 -16.71
CA ASP A 245 6.78 -0.20 -16.95
C ASP A 245 7.18 -0.62 -18.37
N PRO A 246 7.96 -1.70 -18.55
CA PRO A 246 8.40 -2.11 -19.88
C PRO A 246 7.23 -2.55 -20.77
N LEU A 247 7.24 -2.16 -22.05
CA LEU A 247 6.16 -2.48 -23.00
C LEU A 247 6.18 -3.91 -23.53
N PHE A 248 7.26 -4.66 -23.34
CA PHE A 248 7.43 -6.04 -23.86
C PHE A 248 7.01 -6.23 -25.33
N SER A 249 7.36 -5.28 -26.20
CA SER A 249 7.01 -5.26 -27.64
C SER A 249 5.55 -4.94 -27.98
N VAL A 250 4.72 -4.53 -27.01
CA VAL A 250 3.40 -3.97 -27.30
C VAL A 250 3.56 -2.61 -27.97
N PRO A 251 2.84 -2.32 -29.08
CA PRO A 251 2.92 -1.02 -29.74
C PRO A 251 2.47 0.12 -28.80
N PRO A 252 3.18 1.27 -28.75
CA PRO A 252 2.85 2.39 -27.87
C PRO A 252 1.39 2.87 -27.98
N GLY A 253 0.88 2.95 -29.20
CA GLY A 253 -0.50 3.39 -29.45
C GLY A 253 -1.56 2.45 -28.90
N GLU A 254 -1.29 1.13 -28.82
CA GLU A 254 -2.22 0.16 -28.25
C GLU A 254 -2.28 0.30 -26.72
N VAL A 255 -1.14 0.54 -26.07
CA VAL A 255 -1.09 0.80 -24.62
C VAL A 255 -1.90 2.04 -24.28
N LEU A 256 -1.64 3.16 -24.97
CA LEU A 256 -2.36 4.40 -24.69
C LEU A 256 -3.86 4.29 -25.05
N ARG A 257 -4.23 3.49 -26.06
CA ARG A 257 -5.63 3.22 -26.39
C ARG A 257 -6.33 2.42 -25.29
N GLU A 258 -5.64 1.46 -24.68
CA GLU A 258 -6.17 0.70 -23.56
C GLU A 258 -6.39 1.58 -22.34
N VAL A 259 -5.41 2.43 -21.99
CA VAL A 259 -5.56 3.40 -20.90
C VAL A 259 -6.73 4.35 -21.16
N ALA A 260 -6.90 4.85 -22.39
CA ALA A 260 -8.06 5.67 -22.74
C ALA A 260 -9.40 4.92 -22.56
N ALA A 261 -9.43 3.62 -22.90
CA ALA A 261 -10.63 2.81 -22.76
C ALA A 261 -10.98 2.56 -21.28
N GLU A 262 -9.97 2.34 -20.44
CA GLU A 262 -10.12 2.22 -18.98
C GLU A 262 -10.64 3.51 -18.36
N VAL A 263 -10.01 4.65 -18.67
CA VAL A 263 -10.45 5.97 -18.22
C VAL A 263 -11.90 6.27 -18.65
N GLY A 264 -12.28 5.89 -19.87
CA GLY A 264 -13.65 6.07 -20.35
C GLY A 264 -14.69 5.12 -19.75
N GLY A 265 -14.25 3.99 -19.18
CA GLY A 265 -15.10 2.96 -18.61
C GLY A 265 -15.26 3.03 -17.09
N ASP A 266 -14.31 3.66 -16.38
CA ASP A 266 -14.30 3.73 -14.93
C ASP A 266 -14.91 5.06 -14.42
N PRO A 267 -15.97 5.01 -13.58
CA PRO A 267 -16.62 6.22 -13.06
C PRO A 267 -15.78 7.01 -12.04
N THR A 268 -14.71 6.41 -11.50
CA THR A 268 -13.75 7.08 -10.61
C THR A 268 -12.69 7.85 -11.39
N LEU A 269 -12.58 7.63 -12.71
CA LEU A 269 -11.65 8.30 -13.60
C LEU A 269 -12.37 9.39 -14.42
N GLY A 270 -11.67 10.49 -14.71
CA GLY A 270 -12.24 11.57 -15.52
C GLY A 270 -11.21 12.63 -15.93
N ASP A 271 -11.65 13.65 -16.66
CA ASP A 271 -10.73 14.68 -17.17
C ASP A 271 -10.19 15.61 -16.06
N LEU A 272 -8.94 16.08 -16.17
CA LEU A 272 -8.27 16.93 -15.16
C LEU A 272 -8.99 18.25 -14.84
N ASP A 273 -9.75 18.81 -15.78
CA ASP A 273 -10.76 19.86 -15.56
C ASP A 273 -11.53 20.03 -16.88
N PRO A 274 -12.87 19.86 -16.93
CA PRO A 274 -13.63 20.04 -18.18
C PRO A 274 -13.62 21.50 -18.68
N SER A 275 -13.18 22.47 -17.85
CA SER A 275 -12.99 23.87 -18.26
C SER A 275 -11.61 24.18 -18.81
N GLU A 276 -10.63 23.28 -18.63
CA GLU A 276 -9.33 23.38 -19.28
C GLU A 276 -9.45 22.71 -20.66
N PRO A 277 -9.15 23.43 -21.76
CA PRO A 277 -9.17 22.80 -23.07
C PRO A 277 -8.18 21.65 -23.08
N PRO A 278 -8.49 20.51 -23.74
CA PRO A 278 -7.52 19.44 -23.91
C PRO A 278 -6.28 20.05 -24.55
N ARG A 279 -5.20 20.11 -23.79
CA ARG A 279 -3.91 20.46 -24.35
C ARG A 279 -3.41 19.19 -25.03
N GLU A 280 -3.30 19.24 -26.35
CA GLU A 280 -2.42 18.32 -27.09
C GLU A 280 -0.97 18.64 -26.71
N GLU A 281 -0.57 18.29 -25.49
CA GLU A 281 0.81 18.31 -25.00
C GLU A 281 1.48 16.99 -25.43
N GLY A 282 1.64 16.79 -26.74
CA GLY A 282 2.35 15.63 -27.30
C GLY A 282 1.63 14.28 -27.08
N GLN A 283 2.41 13.19 -27.00
CA GLN A 283 1.93 11.80 -26.77
C GLN A 283 1.57 11.52 -25.30
N LYS A 284 1.34 12.56 -24.49
CA LYS A 284 1.05 12.44 -23.07
C LYS A 284 -0.44 12.59 -22.81
N MET A 285 -1.05 11.58 -22.19
CA MET A 285 -2.43 11.59 -21.72
C MET A 285 -2.46 12.03 -20.25
N ARG A 286 -3.48 12.79 -19.88
CA ARG A 286 -3.71 13.19 -18.49
C ARG A 286 -5.15 12.96 -18.07
N TYR A 287 -5.36 12.50 -16.85
CA TYR A 287 -6.66 12.23 -16.26
C TYR A 287 -6.62 12.36 -14.74
N ARG A 288 -7.78 12.48 -14.11
CA ARG A 288 -7.99 12.51 -12.67
C ARG A 288 -8.61 11.20 -12.22
N GLU A 289 -8.20 10.72 -11.06
CA GLU A 289 -8.85 9.66 -10.30
C GLU A 289 -9.42 10.23 -8.99
N GLU A 290 -10.63 9.79 -8.63
CA GLU A 290 -11.34 10.14 -7.39
C GLU A 290 -11.75 8.84 -6.67
N PRO A 291 -10.92 8.31 -5.76
CA PRO A 291 -11.17 7.02 -5.10
C PRO A 291 -12.40 6.99 -4.17
N GLY A 292 -13.00 8.16 -3.89
CA GLY A 292 -14.20 8.30 -3.05
C GLY A 292 -13.93 8.63 -1.57
N ASP A 293 -12.66 8.70 -1.14
CA ASP A 293 -12.23 9.12 0.20
C ASP A 293 -12.01 10.64 0.34
N GLY A 294 -12.32 11.40 -0.73
CA GLY A 294 -12.07 12.83 -0.84
C GLY A 294 -10.68 13.19 -1.37
N SER A 295 -9.78 12.22 -1.46
CA SER A 295 -8.50 12.38 -2.15
C SER A 295 -8.68 12.40 -3.67
N GLN A 296 -7.66 12.89 -4.36
CA GLN A 296 -7.61 12.93 -5.81
C GLN A 296 -6.21 12.54 -6.26
N VAL A 297 -6.11 11.81 -7.36
CA VAL A 297 -4.84 11.60 -8.07
C VAL A 297 -4.92 12.27 -9.43
N GLN A 298 -3.94 13.10 -9.76
CA GLN A 298 -3.77 13.62 -11.13
C GLN A 298 -2.71 12.79 -11.82
N TRP A 299 -3.11 12.03 -12.82
CA TRP A 299 -2.25 11.16 -13.60
C TRP A 299 -1.79 11.84 -14.88
N SER A 300 -0.51 11.66 -15.19
CA SER A 300 0.12 11.96 -16.47
C SER A 300 0.78 10.67 -16.97
N THR A 301 0.46 10.24 -18.18
CA THR A 301 1.00 8.99 -18.74
C THR A 301 1.38 9.12 -20.21
N TRP A 302 2.49 8.49 -20.59
CA TRP A 302 3.03 8.51 -21.95
C TRP A 302 3.88 7.27 -22.19
N VAL A 303 4.32 7.08 -23.41
CA VAL A 303 5.32 6.06 -23.74
C VAL A 303 6.63 6.73 -24.12
N GLU A 304 7.72 6.27 -23.52
CA GLU A 304 9.06 6.72 -23.85
C GLU A 304 10.05 5.57 -23.74
N SER A 305 11.00 5.48 -24.68
CA SER A 305 12.10 4.49 -24.63
C SER A 305 11.64 3.04 -24.37
N GLY A 306 10.51 2.63 -24.93
CA GLY A 306 9.96 1.27 -24.76
C GLY A 306 9.33 1.00 -23.40
N HIS A 307 9.03 2.04 -22.61
CA HIS A 307 8.36 1.96 -21.33
C HIS A 307 7.09 2.82 -21.32
N HIS A 308 6.07 2.33 -20.64
CA HIS A 308 4.89 3.07 -20.23
C HIS A 308 5.25 3.86 -18.98
N MET A 309 5.34 5.17 -19.12
CA MET A 309 5.66 6.09 -18.04
C MET A 309 4.37 6.57 -17.41
N SER A 310 4.32 6.59 -16.08
CA SER A 310 3.20 7.17 -15.32
C SER A 310 3.71 8.06 -14.20
N VAL A 311 3.04 9.19 -13.99
CA VAL A 311 3.24 10.08 -12.84
C VAL A 311 1.88 10.40 -12.23
N GLY A 312 1.67 10.00 -10.98
CA GLY A 312 0.45 10.22 -10.21
C GLY A 312 0.68 11.22 -9.08
N CYS A 313 0.07 12.39 -9.16
CA CYS A 313 0.08 13.40 -8.10
C CYS A 313 -1.10 13.17 -7.16
N HIS A 314 -0.87 12.46 -6.05
CA HIS A 314 -1.90 12.13 -5.06
C HIS A 314 -1.99 13.21 -3.99
N THR A 315 -3.19 13.78 -3.81
CA THR A 315 -3.48 14.77 -2.79
C THR A 315 -4.74 14.41 -1.99
N LYS A 316 -4.74 14.67 -0.67
CA LYS A 316 -5.91 14.38 0.19
C LYS A 316 -7.19 15.16 -0.15
N SER A 317 -7.05 16.24 -0.91
CA SER A 317 -8.16 17.07 -1.41
C SER A 317 -7.75 17.74 -2.72
N ARG A 318 -8.53 18.71 -3.21
CA ARG A 318 -8.20 19.43 -4.46
C ARG A 318 -6.78 20.04 -4.37
N PRO A 319 -5.89 19.79 -5.35
CA PRO A 319 -4.49 20.14 -5.23
C PRO A 319 -4.26 21.66 -5.24
N THR A 320 -3.38 22.11 -4.35
CA THR A 320 -2.93 23.51 -4.27
C THR A 320 -1.96 23.85 -5.40
N VAL A 321 -1.71 25.15 -5.62
CA VAL A 321 -0.74 25.62 -6.63
C VAL A 321 0.66 25.06 -6.38
N VAL A 322 1.08 24.97 -5.12
CA VAL A 322 2.41 24.45 -4.73
C VAL A 322 2.52 22.95 -5.01
N GLN A 323 1.47 22.19 -4.73
CA GLN A 323 1.42 20.75 -5.02
C GLN A 323 1.46 20.49 -6.53
N LYS A 324 0.67 21.24 -7.31
CA LYS A 324 0.71 21.17 -8.79
C LYS A 324 2.09 21.51 -9.34
N ALA A 325 2.75 22.55 -8.81
CA ALA A 325 4.09 22.93 -9.24
C ALA A 325 5.13 21.85 -8.90
N SER A 326 5.04 21.25 -7.71
CA SER A 326 5.93 20.16 -7.29
C SER A 326 5.79 18.94 -8.20
N CYS A 327 4.55 18.55 -8.52
CA CYS A 327 4.27 17.46 -9.44
C CYS A 327 4.74 17.74 -10.87
N ARG A 328 4.63 18.98 -11.35
CA ARG A 328 5.16 19.37 -12.66
C ARG A 328 6.68 19.17 -12.75
N ILE A 329 7.44 19.54 -11.72
CA ILE A 329 8.90 19.34 -11.69
C ILE A 329 9.23 17.84 -11.85
N VAL A 330 8.50 16.97 -11.17
CA VAL A 330 8.68 15.51 -11.27
C VAL A 330 8.31 15.03 -12.68
N GLU A 331 7.14 15.42 -13.18
CA GLU A 331 6.63 15.00 -14.49
C GLU A 331 7.54 15.41 -15.65
N GLU A 332 8.15 16.59 -15.59
CA GLU A 332 9.03 17.13 -16.63
C GLU A 332 10.45 16.54 -16.58
N SER A 333 10.85 15.95 -15.44
CA SER A 333 12.22 15.49 -15.21
C SER A 333 12.37 13.97 -15.15
N VAL A 334 11.27 13.22 -15.12
CA VAL A 334 11.33 11.76 -15.07
C VAL A 334 11.93 11.19 -16.35
N GLY A 335 12.79 10.20 -16.19
CA GLY A 335 13.37 9.44 -17.28
C GLY A 335 13.98 8.13 -16.78
N LEU A 336 14.56 7.39 -17.70
CA LEU A 336 15.29 6.16 -17.41
C LEU A 336 16.77 6.44 -17.12
N ARG A 337 17.40 5.57 -16.32
CA ARG A 337 18.84 5.62 -16.02
C ARG A 337 19.72 5.02 -17.12
#